data_AF-A0A975B1K3-F1
#
_entry.id   AF-A0A975B1K3-F1
#
_cell.length_a   1.000
_cell.length_b   1.000
_cell.length_c   1.000
_cell.angle_alpha   90.00
_cell.angle_beta   90.00
_cell.angle_gamma   90.00
#
_symmetry.space_group_name_H-M   'P 1'
#
loop_
_entity.id
_entity.type
_entity.pdbx_description
1 polymer ?
#
loop_
_entity_poly.entity_id
_entity_poly.type
_entity_poly.pdbx_seq_one_letter_code
_entity_poly.pdbx_strand_id
1 'polypeptide(L)'
;MAIYNSDGKKLINVEYDVVPKVNDTIDGMRVISINSKNNDEYVVFLLESNTRVTCYIFDEIFIIGKSSSFDSLNEAVEAWNNDEI
;
A
#
# COMPACT_ATOMS: atom_id res chain seq x y z
N MET A 1 11.90 6.58 -9.30
CA MET A 1 10.60 5.89 -9.33
C MET A 1 10.91 4.42 -9.52
N ALA A 2 10.67 3.63 -8.48
CA ALA A 2 10.85 2.20 -8.50
C ALA A 2 9.55 1.50 -8.94
N ILE A 3 9.70 0.29 -9.48
CA ILE A 3 8.58 -0.57 -9.85
C ILE A 3 8.74 -1.85 -9.04
N TYR A 4 7.73 -2.14 -8.24
CA TYR A 4 7.64 -3.32 -7.40
C TYR A 4 6.54 -4.24 -7.93
N ASN A 5 6.77 -5.53 -7.75
CA ASN A 5 5.77 -6.56 -7.99
C ASN A 5 5.60 -7.35 -6.69
N SER A 6 4.40 -7.85 -6.46
CA SER A 6 4.09 -8.75 -5.37
C SER A 6 3.70 -10.13 -5.89
N ASP A 7 3.88 -11.14 -5.04
CA ASP A 7 3.29 -12.48 -5.24
C ASP A 7 1.91 -12.61 -4.56
N GLY A 8 1.32 -11.48 -4.14
CA GLY A 8 0.10 -11.41 -3.33
C GLY A 8 0.32 -11.62 -1.83
N LYS A 9 1.55 -11.94 -1.39
CA LYS A 9 1.92 -12.09 0.03
C LYS A 9 3.07 -11.19 0.44
N LYS A 10 3.93 -10.80 -0.50
CA LYS A 10 5.06 -9.90 -0.27
C LYS A 10 5.55 -9.27 -1.56
N LEU A 11 6.35 -8.22 -1.45
CA LEU A 11 7.16 -7.73 -2.57
C LEU A 11 8.23 -8.77 -2.94
N ILE A 12 8.46 -8.94 -4.24
CA ILE A 12 9.47 -9.87 -4.77
C ILE A 12 10.64 -9.12 -5.40
N ASN A 13 11.82 -9.75 -5.39
CA ASN A 13 13.07 -9.19 -5.93
C ASN A 13 13.45 -7.83 -5.30
N VAL A 14 13.18 -7.65 -4.01
CA VAL A 14 13.55 -6.49 -3.21
C VAL A 14 14.30 -6.93 -1.96
N GLU A 15 15.07 -6.01 -1.36
CA GLU A 15 15.68 -6.23 -0.05
C GLU A 15 14.62 -6.16 1.06
N TYR A 16 14.88 -6.81 2.21
CA TYR A 16 13.91 -6.95 3.30
C TYR A 16 13.48 -5.62 3.93
N ASP A 17 14.34 -4.60 3.91
CA ASP A 17 14.11 -3.28 4.50
C ASP A 17 13.58 -2.24 3.49
N VAL A 18 13.20 -2.68 2.29
CA VAL A 18 12.67 -1.78 1.26
C VAL A 18 11.27 -1.32 1.61
N VAL A 19 11.11 -0.01 1.76
CA VAL A 19 9.82 0.67 1.90
C VAL A 19 9.50 1.42 0.59
N PRO A 20 8.38 1.10 -0.09
CA PRO A 20 7.91 1.86 -1.24
C PRO A 20 7.76 3.35 -0.92
N LYS A 21 7.92 4.24 -1.91
CA LYS A 21 7.78 5.68 -1.73
C LYS A 21 6.66 6.24 -2.59
N VAL A 22 6.16 7.42 -2.22
CA VAL A 22 5.20 8.16 -3.04
C VAL A 22 5.73 8.31 -4.47
N ASN A 23 4.87 8.05 -5.44
CA ASN A 23 5.12 7.94 -6.88
C ASN A 23 5.75 6.63 -7.36
N ASP A 24 6.22 5.72 -6.49
CA ASP A 24 6.58 4.38 -6.94
C ASP A 24 5.35 3.61 -7.45
N THR A 25 5.57 2.47 -8.08
CA THR A 25 4.50 1.61 -8.59
C THR A 25 4.57 0.23 -7.94
N ILE A 26 3.44 -0.30 -7.46
CA ILE A 26 3.30 -1.67 -6.95
C ILE A 26 2.19 -2.35 -7.75
N ASP A 27 2.48 -3.49 -8.37
CA ASP A 27 1.49 -4.26 -9.16
C ASP A 27 0.77 -3.42 -10.24
N GLY A 28 1.46 -2.44 -10.82
CA GLY A 28 0.90 -1.51 -11.81
C GLY A 28 0.05 -0.36 -11.23
N MET A 29 -0.06 -0.25 -9.90
CA MET A 29 -0.76 0.83 -9.20
C MET A 29 0.24 1.84 -8.62
N ARG A 30 -0.07 3.14 -8.73
CA ARG A 30 0.84 4.19 -8.27
C ARG A 30 0.66 4.43 -6.77
N VAL A 31 1.76 4.49 -6.02
CA VAL A 31 1.75 4.91 -4.62
C VAL A 31 1.41 6.40 -4.54
N ILE A 32 0.29 6.73 -3.92
CA ILE A 32 -0.18 8.12 -3.76
C ILE A 32 0.00 8.65 -2.35
N SER A 33 0.05 7.78 -1.35
CA SER A 33 0.30 8.15 0.05
C SER A 33 0.80 6.92 0.83
N ILE A 34 1.43 7.18 1.97
CA ILE A 34 1.91 6.15 2.90
C ILE A 34 1.62 6.65 4.32
N ASN A 35 1.18 5.77 5.20
CA ASN A 35 0.96 6.09 6.61
C ASN A 35 1.42 4.92 7.48
N SER A 36 2.09 5.20 8.59
CA SER A 36 2.60 4.20 9.54
C SER A 36 1.83 4.25 10.85
N LYS A 37 1.50 3.09 11.42
CA LYS A 37 1.00 2.95 12.81
C LYS A 37 2.10 2.46 13.74
N ASN A 38 1.79 2.37 15.03
CA ASN A 38 2.68 1.75 16.01
C ASN A 38 2.83 0.25 15.70
N ASN A 39 4.04 -0.31 15.87
CA ASN A 39 4.46 -1.71 15.56
C ASN A 39 5.04 -1.95 14.16
N ASP A 40 5.72 -0.97 13.55
CA ASP A 40 6.43 -1.11 12.27
C ASP A 40 5.55 -1.44 11.04
N GLU A 41 4.24 -1.59 11.23
CA GLU A 41 3.26 -1.71 10.16
C GLU A 41 2.98 -0.38 9.47
N TYR A 42 2.87 -0.42 8.15
CA TYR A 42 2.53 0.74 7.35
C TYR A 42 1.56 0.40 6.22
N VAL A 43 0.62 1.30 5.98
CA VAL A 43 -0.29 1.23 4.84
C VAL A 43 0.25 2.03 3.67
N VAL A 44 0.15 1.44 2.48
CA VAL A 44 0.45 2.06 1.20
C VAL A 44 -0.86 2.24 0.44
N PHE A 45 -1.18 3.48 0.11
CA PHE A 45 -2.34 3.84 -0.68
C PHE A 45 -1.96 3.85 -2.16
N LEU A 46 -2.66 3.02 -2.94
CA LEU A 46 -2.35 2.69 -4.33
C LEU A 46 -3.46 3.16 -5.24
N LEU A 47 -3.14 4.01 -6.21
CA LEU A 47 -4.07 4.46 -7.24
C LEU A 47 -4.12 3.45 -8.38
N GLU A 48 -5.30 2.88 -8.59
CA GLU A 48 -5.62 2.02 -9.72
C GLU A 48 -5.77 2.82 -11.02
N SER A 49 -5.70 2.12 -12.16
CA SER A 49 -5.94 2.70 -13.48
C SER A 49 -7.36 3.24 -13.68
N ASN A 50 -8.32 2.72 -12.91
CA ASN A 50 -9.72 3.15 -12.88
C ASN A 50 -9.99 4.30 -11.88
N THR A 51 -8.94 4.93 -11.33
CA THR A 51 -8.97 6.01 -10.34
C THR A 51 -9.40 5.64 -8.91
N ARG A 52 -9.67 4.37 -8.63
CA ARG A 52 -9.95 3.90 -7.26
C ARG A 52 -8.66 3.77 -6.45
N VAL A 53 -8.80 3.74 -5.13
CA VAL A 53 -7.68 3.61 -4.19
C VAL A 53 -7.72 2.25 -3.50
N THR A 54 -6.72 1.42 -3.73
CA THR A 54 -6.51 0.17 -2.98
C THR A 54 -5.48 0.40 -1.87
N CYS A 55 -5.64 -0.26 -0.73
CA CYS A 55 -4.66 -0.20 0.38
C CYS A 55 -3.96 -1.55 0.55
N TYR A 56 -2.64 -1.53 0.61
CA TYR A 56 -1.83 -2.65 1.08
C TYR A 56 -1.25 -2.30 2.45
N ILE A 57 -1.38 -3.20 3.43
CA ILE A 57 -0.71 -3.09 4.72
C ILE A 57 0.52 -3.98 4.69
N PHE A 58 1.65 -3.38 5.03
CA PHE A 58 2.94 -4.02 5.06
C PHE A 58 3.49 -4.11 6.48
N ASP A 59 4.13 -5.24 6.76
CA ASP A 59 5.19 -5.38 7.76
C ASP A 59 6.47 -5.72 6.98
N GLU A 60 7.45 -4.81 7.00
CA GLU A 60 8.60 -4.84 6.08
C GLU A 60 8.16 -4.95 4.60
N ILE A 61 8.50 -6.06 3.92
CA ILE A 61 8.11 -6.37 2.54
C ILE A 61 6.87 -7.27 2.46
N PHE A 62 6.36 -7.76 3.59
CA PHE A 62 5.24 -8.70 3.64
C PHE A 62 3.92 -7.97 3.64
N ILE A 63 3.01 -8.38 2.76
CA ILE A 63 1.64 -7.89 2.71
C ILE A 63 0.84 -8.67 3.75
N ILE A 64 0.51 -8.01 4.86
CA ILE A 64 -0.26 -8.59 5.97
C ILE A 64 -1.75 -8.23 5.87
N GLY A 65 -2.11 -7.23 5.07
CA GLY A 65 -3.49 -6.80 4.87
C GLY A 65 -3.71 -6.18 3.49
N LYS A 66 -4.93 -6.29 2.98
CA LYS A 66 -5.36 -5.67 1.73
C LYS A 66 -6.82 -5.25 1.85
N SER A 67 -7.12 -4.01 1.46
CA SER A 67 -8.49 -3.51 1.41
C SER A 67 -9.14 -3.75 0.05
N SER A 68 -10.47 -3.66 0.05
CA SER A 68 -11.26 -3.31 -1.14
C SER A 68 -10.90 -1.90 -1.63
N SER A 69 -11.16 -1.63 -2.90
CA SER A 69 -10.89 -0.32 -3.51
C SER A 69 -11.89 0.75 -3.02
N PHE A 70 -11.40 1.93 -2.62
CA PHE A 70 -12.16 3.13 -2.22
C PHE A 70 -12.33 4.11 -3.39
N ASP A 71 -13.31 5.02 -3.30
CA ASP A 71 -13.54 6.03 -4.35
C ASP A 71 -12.59 7.22 -4.21
N SER A 72 -12.03 7.47 -3.02
CA SER A 72 -11.05 8.54 -2.79
C SER A 72 -9.98 8.20 -1.76
N LEU A 73 -8.87 8.94 -1.79
CA LEU A 73 -7.81 8.83 -0.76
C LEU A 73 -8.33 9.19 0.63
N ASN A 74 -9.25 10.15 0.74
CA ASN A 74 -9.79 10.56 2.04
C ASN A 74 -10.58 9.43 2.71
N GLU A 75 -11.43 8.73 1.95
CA GLU A 75 -12.16 7.55 2.45
C GLU A 75 -11.20 6.45 2.89
N ALA A 76 -10.17 6.18 2.09
CA ALA A 76 -9.18 5.15 2.41
C ALA A 76 -8.40 5.49 3.70
N VAL A 77 -8.05 6.77 3.89
CA VAL A 77 -7.37 7.25 5.11
C VAL A 77 -8.29 7.19 6.32
N GLU A 78 -9.57 7.52 6.17
CA GLU A 78 -10.57 7.41 7.24
C GLU A 78 -10.76 5.96 7.68
N ALA A 79 -10.90 5.03 6.73
CA ALA A 79 -11.00 3.59 7.01
C ALA A 79 -9.76 3.05 7.72
N TRP A 80 -8.55 3.48 7.30
CA TRP A 80 -7.31 3.16 8.00
C TRP A 80 -7.29 3.69 9.45
N ASN A 81 -7.71 4.94 9.67
CA ASN A 81 -7.74 5.54 11.00
C ASN A 81 -8.78 4.90 11.93
N ASN A 82 -9.84 4.33 11.36
CA ASN A 82 -10.92 3.65 12.09
C ASN A 82 -10.67 2.14 12.31
N ASP A 83 -9.49 1.62 11.96
CA ASP A 83 -9.15 0.19 12.02
C ASP A 83 -10.10 -0.72 11.19
N GLU A 84 -10.64 -0.19 10.09
CA GLU A 84 -11.50 -0.93 9.15
C GLU A 84 -10.72 -1.62 8.01
N ILE A 85 -9.40 -1.39 7.98
CA ILE A 85 -8.43 -2.02 7.08
C ILE A 85 -7.25 -2.51 7.92
#